data_AF-A0A3D3T1F6-F1
#
_entry.id   AF-A0A3D3T1F6-F1
#
_cell.length_a   1.000
_cell.length_b   1.000
_cell.length_c   1.000
_cell.angle_alpha   90.00
_cell.angle_beta   90.00
_cell.angle_gamma   90.00
#
_symmetry.space_group_name_H-M   'P 1'
#
loop_
_entity.id
_entity.type
_entity.pdbx_description
1 polymer ?
#
loop_
_entity_poly.entity_id
_entity_poly.type
_entity_poly.pdbx_seq_one_letter_code
_entity_poly.pdbx_strand_id
1 'polypeptide(L)' 'GCFGLTEPNHGSDPGSMITRAKSVDGGYRLTGAKMWISNSPIADVF' A
#
# COMPACT_ATOMS: atom_id res chain seq x y z
N GLY A 1 5.09 7.34 -11.12
CA GLY A 1 5.21 6.25 -10.13
C GLY A 1 5.25 6.82 -8.73
N CYS A 2 4.72 6.12 -7.74
CA CYS A 2 4.87 6.48 -6.32
C CYS A 2 5.07 5.21 -5.49
N PHE A 3 5.61 5.34 -4.28
CA PHE A 3 5.90 4.20 -3.40
C PHE A 3 4.97 4.18 -2.18
N GLY A 4 4.09 3.18 -2.14
CA GLY A 4 2.98 3.04 -1.18
C GLY A 4 3.29 2.29 0.12
N LEU A 5 4.31 2.67 0.92
CA LEU A 5 4.71 1.88 2.10
C LEU A 5 3.90 2.20 3.38
N THR A 6 3.97 3.45 3.84
CA THR A 6 3.47 3.88 5.16
C THR A 6 1.96 3.73 5.29
N GLU A 7 1.49 3.30 6.46
CA GLU A 7 0.06 3.19 6.81
C GLU A 7 -0.28 4.13 7.97
N PRO A 8 -1.57 4.45 8.21
CA PRO A 8 -1.96 5.38 9.27
C PRO A 8 -1.37 5.07 10.66
N ASN A 9 -1.18 3.79 10.98
CA ASN A 9 -0.63 3.34 12.26
C ASN A 9 0.75 2.67 12.15
N HIS A 10 1.34 2.63 10.94
CA HIS A 10 2.59 1.92 10.66
C HIS A 10 3.52 2.78 9.79
N GLY A 11 4.24 3.70 10.44
CA GLY A 11 5.27 4.54 9.82
C GLY A 11 6.66 3.94 9.94
N SER A 12 7.26 4.08 11.13
CA SER A 12 8.62 3.59 11.41
C SER A 12 8.72 2.06 11.52
N ASP A 13 7.60 1.39 11.84
CA ASP A 13 7.50 -0.07 11.87
C ASP A 13 6.65 -0.58 10.68
N PRO A 14 7.23 -0.68 9.48
CA PRO A 14 6.54 -1.24 8.32
C PRO A 14 6.35 -2.76 8.43
N GLY A 15 7.06 -3.45 9.32
CA GLY A 15 6.90 -4.89 9.53
C GLY A 15 5.52 -5.24 10.09
N SER A 16 4.94 -4.34 10.86
CA SER A 16 3.60 -4.48 11.44
C SER A 16 2.46 -4.05 10.52
N MET A 17 2.72 -3.72 9.24
CA MET A 17 1.68 -3.26 8.31
C MET A 17 0.52 -4.26 8.17
N ILE A 18 -0.69 -3.74 8.01
CA ILE A 18 -1.92 -4.52 7.96
C ILE A 18 -2.53 -4.59 6.56
N THR A 19 -2.00 -3.87 5.56
CA THR A 19 -2.38 -4.13 4.17
C THR A 19 -2.08 -5.57 3.81
N ARG A 20 -3.05 -6.26 3.22
CA ARG A 20 -2.94 -7.67 2.83
C ARG A 20 -3.16 -7.84 1.33
N ALA A 21 -2.36 -8.72 0.74
CA ALA A 21 -2.61 -9.31 -0.58
C ALA A 21 -3.13 -10.74 -0.37
N LYS A 22 -4.35 -11.02 -0.83
CA LYS A 22 -4.90 -12.38 -0.85
C LYS A 22 -4.87 -12.91 -2.28
N SER A 23 -4.30 -14.09 -2.49
CA SER A 23 -4.33 -14.76 -3.80
C SER A 23 -5.78 -15.03 -4.21
N VAL A 24 -6.10 -14.75 -5.47
CA VAL A 24 -7.38 -15.01 -6.11
C VAL A 24 -7.12 -15.48 -7.55
N ASP A 25 -8.12 -16.05 -8.21
CA ASP A 25 -7.97 -16.46 -9.60
C ASP A 25 -7.54 -15.27 -10.48
N GLY A 26 -6.42 -15.42 -11.18
CA GLY A 26 -5.87 -14.39 -12.05
C GLY A 26 -5.07 -13.27 -11.35
N GLY A 27 -4.82 -13.35 -10.03
CA GLY A 27 -3.92 -12.39 -9.37
C GLY A 27 -4.07 -12.28 -7.86
N TYR A 28 -4.09 -11.04 -7.37
CA TYR A 28 -4.18 -10.74 -5.94
C TYR A 28 -5.25 -9.67 -5.68
N ARG A 29 -6.03 -9.89 -4.61
CA ARG A 29 -6.89 -8.85 -4.04
C ARG A 29 -6.14 -8.13 -2.92
N LEU A 30 -5.95 -6.83 -3.09
CA LEU A 30 -5.35 -5.96 -2.08
C LEU A 30 -6.44 -5.35 -1.17
N THR A 31 -6.18 -5.27 0.13
CA THR A 31 -7.07 -4.60 1.09
C THR A 31 -6.24 -3.91 2.17
N GLY A 32 -6.47 -2.62 2.40
CA GLY A 32 -5.73 -1.80 3.36
C GLY A 32 -5.83 -0.31 3.03
N ALA A 33 -5.06 0.50 3.74
CA ALA A 33 -4.95 1.93 3.50
C ALA A 33 -3.50 2.39 3.67
N LYS A 34 -3.05 3.27 2.77
CA LYS A 34 -1.72 3.88 2.80
C LYS A 34 -1.83 5.37 3.11
N MET A 35 -0.80 5.93 3.70
CA MET A 35 -0.73 7.33 4.12
C MET A 35 0.62 7.93 3.74
N TRP A 36 0.64 9.23 3.43
CA TRP A 36 1.86 9.98 3.07
C TRP A 36 2.53 9.52 1.76
N ILE A 37 1.72 9.14 0.76
CA ILE A 37 2.24 8.67 -0.52
C ILE A 37 2.51 9.86 -1.45
N SER A 38 3.77 10.28 -1.51
CA SER A 38 4.25 11.34 -2.40
C SER A 38 3.89 11.04 -3.85
N ASN A 39 3.46 12.07 -4.59
CA ASN A 39 3.07 12.01 -5.99
C ASN A 39 1.84 11.14 -6.31
N SER A 40 1.14 10.59 -5.31
CA SER A 40 -0.05 9.75 -5.52
C SER A 40 -1.16 10.39 -6.39
N PRO A 41 -1.42 11.72 -6.39
CA PRO A 41 -2.45 12.29 -7.25
C PRO A 41 -2.13 12.25 -8.76
N ILE A 42 -0.86 12.03 -9.13
CA ILE A 42 -0.37 12.08 -10.52
C ILE A 42 0.36 10.80 -10.96
N ALA A 43 0.33 9.74 -10.14
CA ALA A 43 1.04 8.51 -10.43
C ALA A 43 0.15 7.51 -11.19
N ASP A 44 0.65 7.03 -12.32
CA ASP A 44 -0.01 5.94 -13.08
C ASP A 44 0.36 4.53 -12.57
N VAL A 45 1.41 4.43 -11.76
CA VAL A 45 1.95 3.18 -11.21
C VAL A 45 2.28 3.36 -9.73
N PHE A 46 1.90 2.38 -8.92
CA PHE A 46 2.04 2.32 -7.45
C PHE A 46 2.88 1.12 -7.03
#